data_AF-A0AAE1FP27-F1
#
_entry.id   AF-A0AAE1FP27-F1
#
_cell.length_a   1.000
_cell.length_b   1.000
_cell.length_c   1.000
_cell.angle_alpha   90.00
_cell.angle_beta   90.00
_cell.angle_gamma   90.00
#
_symmetry.space_group_name_H-M   'P 1'
#
loop_
_entity.id
_entity.type
_entity.pdbx_description
1 polymer ?
#
loop_
_entity_poly.entity_id
_entity_poly.type
_entity_poly.pdbx_seq_one_letter_code
_entity_poly.pdbx_strand_id
1 'polypeptide(L)'
;MESELREHHRIHLPDRHFLCNVCGMTFKQKKRLRVHHRAVHLRDKCFVCNVCGSSHINNWNLQTHMKTHTQMDAMCHNMCDQCGSMFRGRAGLAAHIRLRHRDTRQQQQQQ
;
A
#
# COMPACT_ATOMS: atom_id res chain seq x y z
N MET A 1 1.64 -30.43 -44.49
CA MET A 1 0.73 -30.19 -43.35
C MET A 1 1.46 -30.44 -42.04
N GLU A 2 2.40 -29.57 -41.68
CA GLU A 2 3.05 -29.60 -40.35
C GLU A 2 3.74 -28.26 -39.99
N SER A 3 3.64 -27.23 -40.84
CA SER A 3 4.09 -25.87 -40.51
C SER A 3 3.01 -25.05 -39.81
N GLU A 4 1.73 -25.43 -39.97
CA GLU A 4 0.60 -24.68 -39.40
C GLU A 4 0.34 -25.01 -37.92
N LEU A 5 0.85 -26.15 -37.41
CA LEU A 5 0.72 -26.47 -35.99
C LEU A 5 1.74 -25.74 -35.10
N ARG A 6 2.90 -25.36 -35.64
CA ARG A 6 3.91 -24.60 -34.88
C ARG A 6 3.52 -23.14 -34.68
N GLU A 7 2.56 -22.64 -35.46
CA GLU A 7 1.97 -21.32 -35.30
C GLU A 7 0.72 -21.32 -34.39
N HIS A 8 0.12 -22.46 -34.11
CA HIS A 8 -0.99 -22.57 -33.14
C HIS A 8 -0.56 -22.26 -31.69
N HIS A 9 0.75 -22.20 -31.41
CA HIS A 9 1.29 -21.74 -30.12
C HIS A 9 1.53 -20.22 -30.04
N ARG A 10 1.19 -19.46 -31.09
CA ARG A 10 0.98 -18.01 -30.93
C ARG A 10 -0.42 -17.81 -30.38
N ILE A 11 -0.51 -17.62 -29.08
CA ILE A 11 -1.69 -17.08 -28.38
C ILE A 11 -1.91 -15.63 -28.85
N HIS A 12 -2.33 -15.48 -30.10
CA HIS A 12 -2.49 -14.22 -30.79
C HIS A 12 -3.72 -14.31 -31.68
N LEU A 13 -4.87 -13.93 -31.14
CA LEU A 13 -6.04 -13.48 -31.89
C LEU A 13 -6.80 -12.46 -31.01
N PRO A 14 -7.46 -11.46 -31.58
CA PRO A 14 -6.96 -10.39 -32.42
C PRO A 14 -6.97 -9.07 -31.63
N ASP A 15 -5.93 -8.27 -31.84
CA ASP A 15 -5.80 -6.87 -31.44
C ASP A 15 -5.56 -6.56 -29.93
N ARG A 16 -4.26 -6.39 -29.60
CA ARG A 16 -3.74 -5.61 -28.45
C ARG A 16 -3.98 -6.07 -27.01
N HIS A 17 -4.47 -7.27 -26.76
CA HIS A 17 -4.68 -7.76 -25.39
C HIS A 17 -3.91 -9.06 -25.08
N PHE A 18 -3.50 -9.23 -23.83
CA PHE A 18 -2.78 -10.36 -23.25
C PHE A 18 -3.75 -11.15 -22.37
N LEU A 19 -3.92 -12.45 -22.65
CA LEU A 19 -4.85 -13.34 -21.95
C LEU A 19 -4.21 -13.98 -20.70
N CYS A 20 -4.94 -14.03 -19.60
CA CYS A 20 -4.62 -14.89 -18.46
C CYS A 20 -5.09 -16.31 -18.76
N ASN A 21 -4.16 -17.27 -18.80
CA ASN A 21 -4.45 -18.68 -19.05
C ASN A 21 -5.12 -19.40 -17.87
N VAL A 22 -5.20 -18.77 -16.69
CA VAL A 22 -5.83 -19.36 -15.49
C VAL A 22 -7.30 -18.99 -15.39
N CYS A 23 -7.66 -17.74 -15.68
CA CYS A 23 -9.03 -17.23 -15.51
C CYS A 23 -9.64 -16.62 -16.78
N GLY A 24 -8.94 -16.67 -17.91
CA GLY A 24 -9.41 -16.15 -19.20
C GLY A 24 -9.46 -14.62 -19.33
N MET A 25 -9.13 -13.86 -18.28
CA MET A 25 -9.18 -12.39 -18.34
C MET A 25 -8.18 -11.81 -19.34
N THR A 26 -8.61 -10.80 -20.09
CA THR A 26 -7.79 -10.10 -21.09
C THR A 26 -7.29 -8.75 -20.58
N PHE A 27 -6.04 -8.41 -20.92
CA PHE A 27 -5.37 -7.20 -20.45
C PHE A 27 -4.69 -6.45 -21.60
N LYS A 28 -4.84 -5.13 -21.70
CA LYS A 28 -4.20 -4.31 -22.75
C LYS A 28 -2.66 -4.35 -22.78
N GLN A 29 -2.02 -4.77 -21.69
CA GLN A 29 -0.56 -4.71 -21.54
C GLN A 29 -0.03 -5.93 -20.79
N LYS A 30 1.10 -6.49 -21.24
CA LYS A 30 1.77 -7.64 -20.61
C LYS A 30 2.09 -7.39 -19.13
N LYS A 31 2.47 -6.14 -18.79
CA LYS A 31 2.70 -5.74 -17.39
C LYS A 31 1.46 -5.88 -16.53
N ARG A 32 0.27 -5.57 -17.06
CA ARG A 32 -1.01 -5.67 -16.33
C ARG A 32 -1.41 -7.14 -16.13
N LEU A 33 -1.24 -7.97 -17.15
CA LEU A 33 -1.43 -9.42 -17.02
C LEU A 33 -0.51 -10.02 -15.93
N ARG A 34 0.78 -9.69 -15.97
CA ARG A 34 1.75 -10.18 -14.96
C ARG A 34 1.41 -9.72 -13.54
N VAL A 35 0.94 -8.47 -13.40
CA VAL A 35 0.49 -7.92 -12.13
C VAL A 35 -0.73 -8.69 -11.61
N HIS A 36 -1.74 -8.89 -12.45
CA HIS A 36 -2.93 -9.66 -12.13
C HIS A 36 -2.56 -11.08 -11.70
N HIS A 37 -1.73 -11.77 -12.48
CA HIS A 37 -1.37 -13.14 -12.20
C HIS A 37 -0.63 -13.29 -10.86
N ARG A 38 0.27 -12.36 -10.50
CA ARG A 38 0.89 -12.34 -9.18
C ARG A 38 -0.10 -12.05 -8.06
N ALA A 39 -0.95 -11.04 -8.23
CA ALA A 39 -1.89 -10.62 -7.18
C ALA A 39 -2.98 -11.66 -6.87
N VAL A 40 -3.48 -12.34 -7.92
CA VAL A 40 -4.69 -13.17 -7.83
C VAL A 40 -4.35 -14.65 -7.73
N HIS A 41 -3.32 -15.12 -8.43
CA HIS A 41 -3.02 -16.56 -8.54
C HIS A 41 -1.76 -16.98 -7.78
N LEU A 42 -0.77 -16.09 -7.63
CA LEU A 42 0.51 -16.40 -6.98
C LEU A 42 0.74 -15.52 -5.75
N ARG A 43 -0.24 -15.43 -4.84
CA ARG A 43 -0.20 -14.57 -3.63
C ARG A 43 1.17 -14.55 -2.92
N ASP A 44 1.90 -15.67 -2.92
CA ASP A 44 3.27 -15.79 -2.38
C ASP A 44 4.37 -14.99 -3.10
N LYS A 45 4.10 -14.42 -4.28
CA LYS A 45 5.03 -13.57 -5.03
C LYS A 45 4.77 -12.07 -4.83
N CYS A 46 3.85 -11.72 -3.93
CA CYS A 46 3.63 -10.35 -3.49
C CYS A 46 4.57 -10.00 -2.33
N PHE A 47 4.91 -8.72 -2.23
CA PHE A 47 5.66 -8.13 -1.13
C PHE A 47 4.67 -7.80 -0.01
N VAL A 48 4.84 -8.44 1.14
CA VAL A 48 3.93 -8.28 2.28
C VAL A 48 4.46 -7.19 3.22
N CYS A 49 3.56 -6.31 3.64
CA CYS A 49 3.81 -5.36 4.71
C CYS A 49 3.94 -6.10 6.04
N ASN A 50 5.08 -5.95 6.72
CA ASN A 50 5.31 -6.52 8.04
C ASN A 50 4.57 -5.79 9.17
N VAL A 51 4.03 -4.59 8.92
CA VAL A 51 3.29 -3.80 9.91
C VAL A 51 1.80 -4.16 9.94
N CYS A 52 1.16 -4.33 8.78
CA CYS A 52 -0.29 -4.57 8.69
C CYS A 52 -0.69 -5.80 7.85
N GLY A 53 0.27 -6.55 7.30
CA GLY A 53 -0.02 -7.75 6.51
C GLY A 53 -0.56 -7.50 5.10
N SER A 54 -0.64 -6.24 4.65
CA SER A 54 -1.09 -5.90 3.31
C SER A 54 -0.13 -6.43 2.23
N SER A 55 -0.67 -6.94 1.13
CA SER A 55 0.12 -7.52 0.03
C SER A 55 0.23 -6.58 -1.16
N HIS A 56 1.45 -6.33 -1.62
CA HIS A 56 1.76 -5.43 -2.74
C HIS A 56 2.44 -6.18 -3.88
N ILE A 57 2.11 -5.84 -5.12
CA ILE A 57 2.61 -6.57 -6.29
C ILE A 57 4.11 -6.35 -6.56
N ASN A 58 4.67 -5.24 -6.09
CA ASN A 58 6.09 -4.91 -6.27
C ASN A 58 6.63 -4.15 -5.06
N ASN A 59 7.97 -4.10 -4.96
CA ASN A 59 8.66 -3.41 -3.88
C ASN A 59 8.35 -1.89 -3.88
N TRP A 60 8.29 -1.23 -5.05
CA TRP A 60 7.99 0.20 -5.12
C TRP A 60 6.65 0.57 -4.44
N ASN A 61 5.60 -0.22 -4.67
CA ASN A 61 4.29 -0.03 -4.08
C ASN A 61 4.33 -0.30 -2.57
N LEU A 62 5.07 -1.34 -2.13
CA LEU A 62 5.30 -1.60 -0.71
C LEU A 62 6.00 -0.41 -0.05
N GLN A 63 7.09 0.10 -0.64
CA GLN A 63 7.84 1.25 -0.11
C GLN A 63 6.98 2.51 -0.03
N THR A 64 6.15 2.76 -1.04
CA THR A 64 5.20 3.87 -1.00
C THR A 64 4.16 3.69 0.09
N HIS A 65 3.66 2.47 0.29
CA HIS A 65 2.77 2.14 1.41
C HIS A 65 3.46 2.27 2.77
N MET A 66 4.74 1.89 2.93
CA MET A 66 5.46 2.07 4.20
C MET A 66 5.45 3.53 4.68
N LYS A 67 5.44 4.51 3.76
CA LYS A 67 5.32 5.92 4.12
C LYS A 67 4.00 6.25 4.83
N THR A 68 2.92 5.51 4.54
CA THR A 68 1.65 5.71 5.27
C THR A 68 1.75 5.24 6.70
N HIS A 69 2.57 4.22 6.98
CA HIS A 69 2.86 3.80 8.36
C HIS A 69 3.73 4.83 9.07
N THR A 70 4.77 5.37 8.44
CA THR A 70 5.55 6.47 9.04
C THR A 70 4.70 7.71 9.32
N GLN A 71 3.76 8.04 8.42
CA GLN A 71 2.86 9.16 8.65
C GLN A 71 1.85 8.86 9.77
N MET A 72 1.35 7.63 9.86
CA MET A 72 0.46 7.20 10.95
C MET A 72 1.20 7.15 12.30
N ASP A 73 2.45 6.68 12.30
CA ASP A 73 3.35 6.68 13.46
C ASP A 73 3.65 8.11 13.94
N ALA A 74 3.97 9.01 13.00
CA ALA A 74 4.09 10.43 13.30
C ALA A 74 2.77 11.06 13.78
N MET A 75 1.61 10.58 13.31
CA MET A 75 0.30 11.02 13.83
C MET A 75 0.02 10.49 15.24
N CYS A 76 0.49 9.28 15.59
CA CYS A 76 0.47 8.73 16.95
C CYS A 76 1.22 9.68 17.91
N HIS A 77 2.40 10.17 17.52
CA HIS A 77 3.14 11.19 18.28
C HIS A 77 2.48 12.58 18.28
N ASN A 78 1.48 12.80 17.42
CA ASN A 78 0.67 14.01 17.38
C ASN A 78 -0.73 13.76 17.95
N MET A 79 -0.90 12.74 18.78
CA MET A 79 -2.10 12.50 19.57
C MET A 79 -2.04 13.28 20.88
N CYS A 80 -3.17 13.82 21.33
CA CYS A 80 -3.28 14.42 22.65
C CYS A 80 -3.51 13.35 23.71
N ASP A 81 -2.59 13.21 24.66
CA ASP A 81 -2.69 12.22 25.73
C ASP A 81 -3.91 12.44 26.66
N GLN A 82 -4.47 13.65 26.69
CA GLN A 82 -5.60 13.98 27.57
C GLN A 82 -6.97 13.66 26.95
N CYS A 83 -7.09 13.62 25.62
CA CYS A 83 -8.39 13.41 24.96
C CYS A 83 -8.34 12.48 23.74
N GLY A 84 -7.17 11.95 23.39
CA GLY A 84 -6.97 11.06 22.24
C GLY A 84 -7.08 11.73 20.87
N SER A 85 -7.21 13.06 20.80
CA SER A 85 -7.34 13.79 19.53
C SER A 85 -6.05 13.70 18.70
N MET A 86 -6.15 13.31 17.43
CA MET A 86 -5.01 13.20 16.52
C MET A 86 -4.85 14.46 15.64
N PHE A 87 -3.62 14.93 15.48
CA PHE A 87 -3.29 16.11 14.68
C PHE A 87 -2.32 15.81 13.54
N ARG A 88 -2.44 16.55 12.44
CA ARG A 88 -1.58 16.39 11.26
C ARG A 88 -0.12 16.81 11.49
N GLY A 89 0.20 17.41 12.64
CA GLY A 89 1.56 17.83 12.99
C GLY A 89 1.67 18.44 14.40
N ARG A 90 2.93 18.58 14.87
CA ARG A 90 3.26 19.05 16.23
C ARG A 90 2.68 20.43 16.57
N ALA A 91 2.67 21.36 15.60
CA ALA A 91 2.13 22.70 15.81
C ALA A 91 0.62 22.69 16.10
N GLY A 92 -0.13 21.79 15.44
CA GLY A 92 -1.57 21.61 15.66
C GLY A 92 -1.87 21.02 17.04
N LEU A 93 -1.12 19.98 17.43
CA LEU A 93 -1.23 19.39 18.77
C LEU A 93 -0.88 20.43 19.85
N ALA A 94 0.21 21.17 19.70
CA ALA A 94 0.64 22.20 20.65
C ALA A 94 -0.38 23.34 20.77
N ALA A 95 -1.03 23.75 19.68
CA ALA A 95 -2.13 24.72 19.73
C ALA A 95 -3.37 24.16 20.44
N HIS A 96 -3.75 22.91 20.14
CA HIS A 96 -4.86 22.24 20.80
C HIS A 96 -4.65 22.11 22.31
N ILE A 97 -3.49 21.63 22.77
CA ILE A 97 -3.18 21.52 24.20
C ILE A 97 -3.27 22.89 24.89
N ARG A 98 -2.72 23.93 24.26
CA ARG A 98 -2.76 25.30 24.81
C ARG A 98 -4.16 25.88 24.91
N LEU A 99 -5.06 25.56 23.98
CA LEU A 99 -6.42 26.13 23.95
C LEU A 99 -7.46 25.26 24.68
N ARG A 100 -7.23 23.96 24.79
CA ARG A 100 -8.22 22.99 25.30
C ARG A 100 -7.82 22.31 26.61
N HIS A 101 -6.53 22.31 26.95
CA HIS A 101 -5.96 21.55 28.07
C HIS A 101 -5.01 22.42 28.92
N ARG A 102 -5.26 23.73 29.00
CA ARG A 102 -4.34 24.74 29.53
C ARG A 102 -4.05 24.65 31.04
N ASP A 103 -4.48 23.60 31.73
CA ASP A 103 -4.50 23.57 33.20
C ASP A 103 -3.59 22.59 33.93
N THR A 104 -2.69 21.82 33.31
CA THR A 104 -1.70 21.05 34.11
C THR A 104 -0.42 20.72 33.37
N ARG A 105 0.66 21.48 33.60
CA ARG A 105 2.05 21.01 33.41
C ARG A 105 3.11 21.85 34.16
N GLN A 106 2.81 22.28 35.39
CA GLN A 106 3.79 22.91 36.28
C GLN A 106 4.55 21.91 37.19
N GLN A 107 4.50 20.58 36.97
CA GLN A 107 5.12 19.60 37.88
C GLN A 107 5.97 18.52 37.20
N GLN A 108 6.84 18.87 36.23
CA GLN A 108 7.96 17.99 35.85
C GLN A 108 9.29 18.74 35.68
N GLN A 109 9.52 19.76 36.51
CA GLN A 109 10.86 20.33 36.73
C GLN A 109 11.06 20.65 38.21
N GLN A 110 11.01 19.61 39.04
CA GLN A 110 11.70 19.55 40.34
C GLN A 110 12.13 18.11 40.60
N GLN A 111 13.19 17.67 39.91
CA GLN A 111 14.26 16.82 40.46
C GLN A 111 15.56 17.24 39.77
#